data_AF-A0A969VR90-F1
#
_entry.id   AF-A0A969VR90-F1
#
_cell.length_a   1.000
_cell.length_b   1.000
_cell.length_c   1.000
_cell.angle_alpha   90.00
_cell.angle_beta   90.00
_cell.angle_gamma   90.00
#
_symmetry.space_group_name_H-M   'P 1'
#
loop_
_entity.id
_entity.type
_entity.pdbx_description
1 polymer ?
#
loop_
_entity_poly.entity_id
_entity_poly.type
_entity_poly.pdbx_seq_one_letter_code
_entity_poly.pdbx_strand_id
1 'polypeptide(L)' 'MSDLEKHIVYWLAIEREWTTLAELRSDFVAIPSQSKLLDAVLSLRGRSLIEKMPDSSPYSLWGWSMLPNSYSIDLN' A
#
# COMPACT_ATOMS: atom_id res chain seq x y z
N MET A 1 14.69 -9.42 4.55
CA MET A 1 13.54 -9.03 3.71
C MET A 1 13.42 -10.01 2.55
N SER A 2 12.20 -10.48 2.25
CA SER A 2 11.88 -11.28 1.06
C SER A 2 12.01 -10.44 -0.21
N ASP A 3 12.08 -11.09 -1.38
CA ASP A 3 12.16 -10.37 -2.65
C ASP A 3 10.91 -9.52 -2.92
N LEU A 4 9.74 -9.98 -2.48
CA LEU A 4 8.50 -9.22 -2.56
C LEU A 4 8.55 -7.97 -1.66
N GLU A 5 9.04 -8.10 -0.42
CA GLU A 5 9.21 -6.97 0.49
C GLU A 5 10.16 -5.91 -0.08
N LYS A 6 11.27 -6.33 -0.68
CA LYS A 6 12.21 -5.41 -1.34
C LYS A 6 11.57 -4.71 -2.53
N HIS A 7 10.82 -5.45 -3.35
CA HIS A 7 10.13 -4.90 -4.51
C HIS A 7 9.11 -3.83 -4.08
N ILE A 8 8.33 -4.10 -3.03
CA ILE A 8 7.37 -3.13 -2.47
C ILE A 8 8.08 -1.86 -2.00
N VAL A 9 9.17 -2.00 -1.23
CA VAL A 9 9.93 -0.83 -0.74
C VAL A 9 10.54 -0.03 -1.90
N TYR A 10 11.09 -0.70 -2.91
CA TYR A 10 11.65 0.00 -4.08
C TYR A 10 10.58 0.72 -4.88
N TRP A 11 9.43 0.08 -5.12
CA TRP A 11 8.31 0.70 -5.82
C TRP A 11 7.83 1.94 -5.07
N LEU A 12 7.56 1.81 -3.77
CA LEU A 12 7.09 2.94 -2.96
C LEU A 12 8.13 4.09 -2.93
N ALA A 13 9.43 3.76 -2.91
CA ALA A 13 10.50 4.77 -2.85
C ALA A 13 10.65 5.57 -4.15
N ILE A 14 10.17 4.99 -5.27
CA ILE A 14 10.17 5.62 -6.59
C ILE A 14 8.93 6.51 -6.73
N GLU A 15 7.74 5.99 -6.45
CA GLU A 15 6.47 6.71 -6.66
C GLU A 15 6.27 7.86 -5.66
N ARG A 16 6.67 7.67 -4.39
CA ARG A 16 6.58 8.70 -3.32
C ARG A 16 5.18 9.30 -3.12
N GLU A 17 4.13 8.60 -3.53
CA GLU A 17 2.74 9.00 -3.35
C GLU A 17 1.94 7.89 -2.65
N TRP A 18 0.87 8.30 -1.96
CA TRP A 18 -0.09 7.40 -1.33
C TRP A 18 -0.72 6.47 -2.36
N THR A 19 -0.40 5.18 -2.26
CA THR A 19 -0.97 4.16 -3.15
C THR A 19 -1.93 3.27 -2.39
N THR A 20 -2.94 2.73 -3.09
CA THR A 20 -3.76 1.65 -2.54
C THR A 20 -3.10 0.28 -2.75
N LEU A 21 -3.45 -0.71 -1.92
CA LEU A 21 -2.98 -2.09 -2.14
C LEU A 21 -3.38 -2.63 -3.53
N ALA A 22 -4.48 -2.15 -4.10
CA ALA A 22 -4.96 -2.56 -5.42
C ALA A 22 -4.12 -1.96 -6.55
N GLU A 23 -3.80 -0.67 -6.47
CA GLU A 23 -2.93 0.04 -7.42
C GLU A 23 -1.51 -0.51 -7.34
N LEU A 24 -0.97 -0.62 -6.12
CA LEU A 24 0.32 -1.25 -5.87
C LEU A 24 0.38 -2.64 -6.51
N ARG A 25 -0.69 -3.44 -6.40
CA ARG A 25 -0.77 -4.78 -6.99
C ARG A 25 -0.83 -4.76 -8.52
N SER A 26 -1.51 -3.79 -9.13
CA SER A 26 -1.63 -3.70 -10.58
C SER A 26 -0.32 -3.36 -11.28
N ASP A 27 0.61 -2.71 -10.58
CA ASP A 27 1.90 -2.32 -11.14
C ASP A 27 2.95 -3.44 -11.10
N PHE A 28 2.67 -4.58 -10.46
CA PHE A 28 3.53 -5.74 -10.53
C PHE A 28 3.41 -6.47 -11.87
N VAL A 29 4.55 -6.64 -12.56
CA VAL A 29 4.67 -7.49 -13.76
C VAL A 29 4.21 -8.93 -13.49
N ALA A 30 4.51 -9.45 -12.29
CA ALA A 30 4.03 -10.74 -11.83
C ALA A 30 3.08 -10.53 -10.63
N ILE A 31 1.79 -10.42 -10.91
CA ILE A 31 0.74 -10.08 -9.93
C ILE A 31 0.78 -11.06 -8.75
N PRO A 32 1.23 -10.64 -7.56
CA PRO A 32 1.22 -11.50 -6.38
C PRO A 32 -0.23 -11.79 -5.95
N SER A 33 -0.44 -12.87 -5.20
CA SER A 33 -1.74 -13.09 -4.56
C SER A 33 -2.00 -11.98 -3.53
N GLN A 34 -3.25 -11.56 -3.40
CA GLN A 34 -3.62 -10.48 -2.48
C GLN A 34 -3.17 -10.76 -1.04
N SER A 35 -3.31 -12.00 -0.57
CA SER A 35 -2.85 -12.42 0.76
C SER A 35 -1.33 -12.28 0.92
N LYS A 36 -0.54 -12.67 -0.08
CA LYS A 36 0.93 -12.55 -0.01
C LYS A 36 1.39 -11.09 -0.01
N LEU A 37 0.72 -10.25 -0.81
CA LEU A 37 1.00 -8.82 -0.84
C LEU A 37 0.65 -8.17 0.50
N LEU A 38 -0.52 -8.52 1.06
CA LEU A 38 -0.95 -8.04 2.37
C LEU A 38 0.01 -8.47 3.48
N ASP A 39 0.43 -9.74 3.51
CA ASP A 39 1.38 -10.26 4.50
C ASP A 39 2.74 -9.52 4.43
N ALA A 40 3.23 -9.25 3.22
CA ALA A 40 4.47 -8.51 3.01
C ALA A 40 4.35 -7.05 3.48
N VAL A 41 3.24 -6.37 3.16
CA VAL A 41 2.95 -5.02 3.64
C VAL A 41 2.85 -5.01 5.17
N LEU A 42 2.12 -5.93 5.78
CA LEU A 42 1.99 -6.00 7.24
C LEU A 42 3.34 -6.25 7.93
N SER A 43 4.18 -7.10 7.35
CA SER A 43 5.56 -7.34 7.82
C SER A 43 6.42 -6.08 7.75
N LEU A 44 6.34 -5.32 6.66
CA LEU A 44 7.05 -4.04 6.50
C LEU A 44 6.56 -2.99 7.50
N ARG A 45 5.24 -2.89 7.70
CA ARG A 45 4.63 -2.00 8.70
C ARG A 45 5.06 -2.36 10.12
N GLY A 46 5.09 -3.65 10.45
CA GLY A 46 5.56 -4.13 11.77
C GLY A 46 7.03 -3.81 12.06
N ARG A 47 7.81 -3.52 11.02
CA ARG A 47 9.21 -3.06 11.10
C ARG A 47 9.36 -1.54 10.98
N SER A 48 8.25 -0.79 10.98
CA SER A 48 8.20 0.66 10.77
C SER A 48 8.87 1.15 9.48
N LEU A 49 8.90 0.31 8.45
CA LEU A 49 9.47 0.69 7.15
C LEU A 49 8.46 1.40 6.25
N ILE A 50 7.15 1.24 6.52
CA ILE A 50 6.05 1.88 5.80
C ILE A 50 5.02 2.38 6.81
N GLU A 51 4.36 3.48 6.50
CA GLU A 51 3.27 4.04 7.28
C GLU A 51 1.93 3.80 6.58
N LYS A 52 0.87 3.57 7.37
CA LYS A 52 -0.51 3.58 6.83
C LYS A 52 -1.00 5.02 6.92
N MET A 53 -1.72 5.48 5.90
CA MET A 53 -2.38 6.78 5.96
C MET A 53 -3.20 6.84 7.25
N PRO A 54 -3.00 7.86 8.10
CA PRO A 54 -3.89 8.05 9.23
C PRO A 54 -5.30 8.10 8.65
N ASP A 55 -6.23 7.39 9.30
CA ASP A 55 -7.62 7.37 8.91
C ASP A 55 -8.17 8.79 9.14
N SER A 56 -7.87 9.71 8.24
CA SER A 56 -8.42 11.06 8.24
C SER A 56 -9.84 10.86 7.74
N SER A 57 -10.73 10.54 8.68
CA SER A 57 -12.14 10.78 8.47
C SER A 57 -12.42 12.23 8.85
N PRO A 58 -12.50 13.16 7.90
CA PRO A 58 -13.54 14.14 7.93
C PRO A 58 -14.66 13.53 7.07
N TYR A 59 -15.74 13.08 7.69
CA TYR A 59 -17.01 13.16 6.98
C TYR A 59 -17.08 14.57 6.39
N SER A 60 -17.27 14.67 5.07
CA SER A 60 -17.27 15.89 4.24
C SER A 60 -15.85 16.23 3.69
N LEU A 61 -15.56 16.25 2.39
CA LEU A 61 -16.35 16.56 1.20
C LEU A 61 -15.62 16.09 -0.09
N TRP A 62 -16.28 15.24 -0.89
CA TRP A 62 -16.02 14.88 -2.31
C TRP A 62 -14.85 13.92 -2.64
N GLY A 63 -15.20 12.69 -3.06
CA GLY A 63 -14.44 11.97 -4.11
C GLY A 63 -14.15 10.48 -3.96
N TRP A 64 -14.07 9.92 -2.74
CA TRP A 64 -13.47 8.58 -2.54
C TRP A 64 -14.45 7.48 -2.09
N SER A 65 -15.75 7.79 -2.01
CA SER A 65 -16.80 6.85 -1.53
C SER A 65 -17.33 5.87 -2.59
N MET A 66 -16.68 5.72 -3.75
CA MET A 66 -17.17 4.83 -4.83
C MET A 66 -16.25 3.66 -5.18
N LEU A 67 -15.18 3.42 -4.42
CA LEU A 67 -14.34 2.23 -4.63
C LEU A 67 -14.48 1.27 -3.45
N PRO A 68 -14.83 0.00 -3.68
CA PRO A 68 -14.75 -1.01 -2.63
C PRO A 68 -13.26 -1.25 -2.35
N ASN A 69 -12.88 -1.27 -1.06
CA ASN A 69 -11.55 -1.59 -0.53
C ASN A 69 -10.54 -0.43 -0.34
N SER A 70 -10.82 0.48 0.60
CA SER A 70 -9.94 1.59 1.00
C SER A 70 -8.79 1.14 1.94
N TYR A 71 -7.62 0.85 1.39
CA TYR A 71 -6.36 0.74 2.17
C TYR A 71 -5.23 1.44 1.41
N SER A 72 -4.81 2.61 1.89
CA SER A 72 -3.68 3.38 1.35
C SER A 72 -2.44 3.30 2.26
N ILE A 73 -1.26 3.13 1.67
CA ILE A 73 0.05 2.89 2.31
C ILE A 73 1.07 3.90 1.75
N ASP A 74 1.93 4.44 2.61
CA ASP A 74 3.09 5.29 2.26
C ASP A 74 4.40 4.80 2.90
N LEU A 75 5.53 5.32 2.41
CA LEU A 75 6.84 5.18 3.06
C LEU A 75 7.12 6.33 4.04
N ASN A 76 7.87 6.03 5.10
CA ASN A 76 8.39 6.99 6.08
C ASN A 76 9.60 7.76 5.54
#